data_AF-A0A821HLH8-F1
#
_entry.id   AF-A0A821HLH8-F1
#
_cell.length_a   1.000
_cell.length_b   1.000
_cell.length_c   1.000
_cell.angle_alpha   90.00
_cell.angle_beta   90.00
_cell.angle_gamma   90.00
#
_symmetry.space_group_name_H-M   'P 1'
#
loop_
_entity.id
_entity.type
_entity.pdbx_description
1 polymer ?
#
loop_
_entity_poly.entity_id
_entity_poly.type
_entity_poly.pdbx_seq_one_letter_code
_entity_poly.pdbx_strand_id
1 'polypeptide(L)' 'MSSPSHPLTIPKSESDAYQLEQEHVHKVYNEIAHNFSDTRYKPWPRIVDFLRSFPNGSLILDVGCGNGKYMNIRNDIMMV' A
#
# COMPACT_ATOMS: atom_id res chain seq x y z
N MET A 1 -5.24 26.48 -3.00
CA MET A 1 -5.30 25.39 -2.00
C MET A 1 -4.01 25.49 -1.19
N SER A 2 -4.11 25.97 0.04
CA SER A 2 -2.95 26.28 0.88
C SER A 2 -2.39 24.98 1.44
N SER A 3 -1.13 24.66 1.14
CA SER A 3 -0.39 23.60 1.85
C SER A 3 -0.34 23.95 3.34
N PRO A 4 -0.52 23.00 4.28
CA PRO A 4 -0.35 23.30 5.69
C PRO A 4 1.12 23.63 5.94
N SER A 5 1.40 24.87 6.32
CA SER A 5 2.72 25.36 6.71
C SER A 5 3.04 24.98 8.15
N HIS A 6 3.01 23.68 8.48
CA HIS A 6 3.57 23.22 9.75
C HIS A 6 4.99 22.71 9.49
N PRO A 7 6.02 23.34 10.06
CA PRO A 7 7.35 22.76 10.02
C PRO A 7 7.24 21.38 10.69
N LEU A 8 7.72 20.34 9.99
CA LEU A 8 7.87 19.00 10.56
C LEU A 8 8.70 19.16 11.83
N THR A 9 8.01 19.20 12.97
CA THR A 9 8.63 19.47 14.25
C THR A 9 9.17 18.14 14.72
N ILE A 10 10.50 18.06 14.85
CA ILE A 10 11.14 16.85 15.37
C ILE A 10 10.60 16.64 16.79
N PRO A 11 9.96 15.48 17.07
CA PRO A 11 9.42 15.22 18.39
C PRO A 11 10.54 15.24 19.43
N LYS A 12 10.29 15.89 20.56
CA LYS A 12 11.28 16.09 21.63
C LYS A 12 11.15 15.04 22.74
N SER A 13 10.11 14.21 22.67
CA SER A 13 9.83 13.12 23.60
C SER A 13 9.05 12.00 22.89
N GLU A 14 8.99 10.81 23.50
CA GLU A 14 8.19 9.69 22.99
C GLU A 14 6.69 10.03 22.92
N SER A 15 6.18 10.78 23.90
CA SER A 15 4.79 11.25 23.90
C SER A 15 4.51 12.17 22.70
N ASP A 16 5.42 13.09 22.40
CA ASP A 16 5.28 13.97 21.23
C ASP A 16 5.34 13.16 19.92
N ALA A 17 6.23 12.16 19.85
CA ALA A 17 6.35 11.28 18.69
C ALA A 17 5.09 10.47 18.46
N TYR A 18 4.52 9.90 19.53
CA TYR A 18 3.27 9.15 19.48
C TYR A 18 2.11 10.02 19.01
N GLN A 19 1.96 11.24 19.54
CA GLN A 19 0.91 12.15 19.10
C GLN A 19 1.06 12.54 17.63
N LEU A 20 2.30 12.76 17.18
CA LEU A 20 2.59 13.06 15.78
C LEU A 20 2.21 11.89 14.86
N GLU A 21 2.55 10.66 15.24
CA GLU A 21 2.19 9.44 14.50
C GLU A 21 0.68 9.21 14.47
N GLN A 22 -0.01 9.41 15.61
CA GLN A 22 -1.46 9.28 15.69
C GLN A 22 -2.19 10.21 14.71
N GLU A 23 -1.79 11.48 14.65
CA GLU A 23 -2.45 12.47 13.79
C GLU A 23 -2.08 12.31 12.30
N HIS A 24 -0.82 12.04 11.99
CA HIS A 24 -0.34 12.09 10.59
C HIS A 24 -0.23 10.72 9.92
N VAL A 25 -0.20 9.63 10.68
CA VAL A 25 -0.16 8.25 10.17
C VAL A 25 -1.49 7.57 10.43
N HIS A 26 -1.85 7.31 11.69
CA HIS A 26 -3.01 6.46 12.00
C HIS A 26 -4.31 7.06 11.50
N LYS A 27 -4.58 8.33 11.80
CA LYS A 27 -5.81 9.00 11.38
C LYS A 27 -5.92 9.05 9.84
N VAL A 28 -4.84 9.43 9.15
CA VAL A 28 -4.80 9.48 7.68
C VAL A 28 -5.07 8.09 7.07
N TYR A 29 -4.38 7.05 7.56
CA TYR A 29 -4.57 5.69 7.06
C TYR A 29 -5.99 5.19 7.32
N ASN A 30 -6.55 5.44 8.50
CA ASN A 30 -7.93 5.06 8.83
C ASN A 30 -8.95 5.74 7.92
N GLU A 31 -8.77 7.04 7.63
CA GLU A 31 -9.65 7.79 6.73
C GLU A 31 -9.62 7.22 5.29
N ILE A 32 -8.43 6.90 4.76
CA ILE A 32 -8.31 6.41 3.38
C ILE A 32 -8.55 4.90 3.22
N ALA A 33 -8.49 4.12 4.31
CA ALA A 33 -8.61 2.66 4.27
C ALA A 33 -9.94 2.21 3.66
N HIS A 34 -11.03 2.93 3.94
CA HIS A 34 -12.37 2.59 3.44
C HIS A 34 -12.45 2.55 1.91
N ASN A 35 -11.76 3.48 1.23
CA ASN A 35 -11.78 3.60 -0.23
C ASN A 35 -10.51 3.02 -0.87
N PHE A 36 -9.67 2.32 -0.10
CA PHE A 36 -8.39 1.80 -0.59
C PHE A 36 -8.61 0.85 -1.76
N SER A 37 -9.53 -0.11 -1.60
CA SER A 37 -9.84 -1.09 -2.63
C SER A 37 -10.43 -0.45 -3.88
N ASP A 38 -11.36 0.50 -3.71
CA ASP A 38 -12.09 1.14 -4.81
C ASP A 38 -11.21 2.04 -5.67
N THR A 39 -10.25 2.74 -5.05
CA THR A 39 -9.40 3.70 -5.77
C THR A 39 -8.14 3.07 -6.35
N ARG A 40 -7.71 1.91 -5.84
CA ARG A 40 -6.43 1.26 -6.22
C ARG A 40 -6.60 -0.10 -6.88
N TYR A 41 -7.81 -0.46 -7.32
CA TYR A 41 -8.13 -1.74 -7.94
C TYR A 41 -7.34 -2.05 -9.23
N LYS A 42 -6.94 -1.04 -10.01
CA LYS A 42 -6.26 -1.28 -11.30
C LYS A 42 -4.82 -1.79 -11.10
N PRO A 43 -4.47 -2.96 -11.67
CA PRO A 43 -3.10 -3.44 -11.73
C PRO A 43 -2.21 -2.52 -12.56
N TRP A 44 -0.96 -2.34 -12.15
CA TRP A 44 -0.01 -1.56 -12.93
C TRP A 44 0.55 -2.40 -14.10
N PRO A 45 0.53 -1.92 -15.35
CA PRO A 45 0.92 -2.72 -16.52
C PRO A 45 2.30 -3.37 -16.40
N ARG A 46 3.31 -2.63 -15.90
CA ARG A 46 4.67 -3.19 -15.73
C ARG A 46 4.75 -4.34 -14.75
N ILE A 47 3.93 -4.33 -13.70
CA ILE A 47 3.86 -5.43 -12.73
C ILE A 47 3.16 -6.63 -13.36
N VAL A 48 2.11 -6.39 -14.16
CA VAL A 48 1.44 -7.45 -14.92
C VAL A 48 2.40 -8.13 -15.89
N ASP A 49 3.20 -7.36 -16.63
CA ASP A 49 4.20 -7.92 -17.56
C ASP A 49 5.28 -8.71 -16.82
N PHE A 50 5.73 -8.22 -15.65
CA PHE A 50 6.65 -8.94 -14.79
C PHE A 50 6.06 -10.29 -14.32
N LEU A 51 4.81 -10.31 -13.83
CA LEU A 51 4.11 -11.54 -13.43
C LEU A 51 3.91 -12.51 -14.61
N ARG A 52 3.71 -11.99 -15.83
CA ARG A 52 3.59 -12.78 -17.06
C ARG A 52 4.91 -13.38 -17.53
N SER A 53 6.05 -12.84 -17.10
CA SER A 53 7.37 -13.37 -17.48
C SER A 53 7.74 -14.68 -16.77
N PHE A 54 7.06 -15.00 -15.66
CA PHE A 54 7.33 -16.22 -14.90
C PHE A 54 6.83 -17.49 -15.62
N PRO A 55 7.58 -18.61 -15.54
CA PRO A 55 7.13 -19.90 -16.02
C PRO A 55 5.86 -20.41 -15.32
N ASN A 56 5.09 -21.26 -15.98
CA ASN A 56 3.92 -21.92 -15.40
C ASN A 56 4.32 -22.74 -14.17
N GLY A 57 3.48 -22.76 -13.14
CA GLY A 57 3.74 -23.43 -11.87
C GLY A 57 4.68 -22.68 -10.92
N SER A 58 5.10 -21.45 -11.26
CA SER A 58 5.90 -20.61 -10.36
C SER A 58 5.13 -20.28 -9.07
N LEU A 59 5.86 -20.23 -7.95
CA LEU A 59 5.38 -19.75 -6.66
C LEU A 59 5.86 -18.31 -6.44
N ILE A 60 4.93 -17.39 -6.21
CA ILE A 60 5.19 -15.97 -6.00
C ILE A 60 4.61 -15.53 -4.65
N LEU A 61 5.37 -14.76 -3.89
CA LEU A 61 4.92 -14.13 -2.64
C LEU A 61 4.73 -12.62 -2.88
N ASP A 62 3.51 -12.12 -2.71
CA ASP A 62 3.18 -10.69 -2.81
C ASP A 62 3.12 -10.06 -1.41
N VAL A 63 4.30 -9.67 -0.88
CA VAL A 63 4.40 -9.11 0.47
C VAL A 63 3.74 -7.74 0.54
N GLY A 64 2.75 -7.60 1.42
CA GLY A 64 1.99 -6.35 1.53
C GLY A 64 1.00 -6.16 0.38
N CYS A 65 0.45 -7.25 -0.17
CA CYS A 65 -0.49 -7.27 -1.30
C CYS A 65 -1.76 -6.42 -1.11
N GLY A 66 -2.07 -5.99 0.11
CA GLY A 66 -3.22 -5.14 0.43
C GLY A 66 -4.52 -5.84 0.05
N ASN A 67 -5.20 -5.34 -0.99
CA ASN A 67 -6.44 -5.93 -1.50
C ASN A 67 -6.22 -7.10 -2.49
N GLY A 68 -4.97 -7.51 -2.73
CA GLY A 68 -4.64 -8.65 -3.58
C GLY A 68 -4.91 -8.41 -5.06
N LYS A 69 -4.87 -7.16 -5.55
CA LYS A 69 -5.21 -6.83 -6.96
C LYS A 69 -4.35 -7.55 -8.02
N TYR A 70 -3.22 -8.12 -7.62
CA TYR A 70 -2.33 -8.89 -8.50
C TYR A 70 -2.54 -10.41 -8.44
N MET A 71 -3.28 -10.92 -7.45
CA MET A 71 -3.44 -12.37 -7.20
C MET A 71 -4.14 -13.10 -8.36
N ASN A 72 -5.05 -12.43 -9.07
CA ASN A 72 -5.87 -13.03 -10.13
C ASN A 72 -5.43 -12.62 -11.54
N ILE A 73 -4.16 -12.24 -11.73
CA ILE A 73 -3.62 -11.87 -13.04
C ILE A 73 -3.41 -13.10 -13.93
N ARG A 74 -3.19 -14.28 -13.33
CA ARG A 74 -2.92 -15.56 -13.99
C ARG A 74 -3.44 -16.71 -13.12
N ASN A 75 -3.93 -17.78 -13.77
CA ASN A 75 -4.48 -18.96 -13.09
C ASN A 75 -3.50 -20.15 -13.07
N ASP A 76 -2.33 -20.00 -13.67
CA ASP A 76 -1.31 -21.04 -13.88
C ASP A 76 -0.02 -20.81 -13.06
N ILE A 77 -0.07 -19.86 -12.12
CA ILE A 77 0.96 -19.60 -11.11
C ILE A 77 0.30 -19.64 -9.74
N MET A 78 1.05 -20.00 -8.70
CA MET A 78 0.57 -19.94 -7.32
C MET A 78 1.05 -18.64 -6.69
N MET A 79 0.11 -17.83 -6.21
CA MET A 79 0.41 -16.59 -5.49
C MET A 79 -0.02 -16.70 -4.02
N VAL A 80 0.83 -16.21 -3.12
CA VAL A 80 0.64 -16.18 -1.66
C VAL A 80 0.81 -14.75 -1.17
#